data_AF-A0AAN9BSU5-F1
#
_entry.id   AF-A0AAN9BSU5-F1
#
_cell.length_a   1.000
_cell.length_b   1.000
_cell.length_c   1.000
_cell.angle_alpha   90.00
_cell.angle_beta   90.00
_cell.angle_gamma   90.00
#
_symmetry.space_group_name_H-M   'P 1'
#
loop_
_entity.id
_entity.type
_entity.pdbx_description
1 polymer ?
#
loop_
_entity_poly.entity_id
_entity_poly.type
_entity_poly.pdbx_seq_one_letter_code
_entity_poly.pdbx_strand_id
1 'polypeptide(L)'
;MTSLGSANWRVHPMQEMEPSGASAAISTSSYGGIHMPGIMNRASKSKTETSSSMETAYWSGRRKQLGLSRLDVEKESETTENEKYDQFLKDMSVYVERNFHQKECIKFIPKPNQKVRSNQQLKCHCGEVLSLHVWARSMKEPGGLEKHVPEEFLELARNPTAPPPQVIPQVEWKAECDISPKSSWTYGKVNFNVETSGGKKPAKYLRLSNEDSVDSCLEFMETFWHIMDPYPPNLVISVVGGAKNFKLDGEMRDTFSNGLIKVNCIDLQ
;
A
#
# COMPACT_ATOMS: atom_id res chain seq x y z
N MET A 1 -0.32 -19.41 -39.19
CA MET A 1 1.02 -18.81 -39.12
C MET A 1 0.93 -17.37 -39.56
N THR A 2 0.80 -16.44 -38.61
CA THR A 2 1.10 -15.01 -38.79
C THR A 2 1.33 -14.44 -37.39
N SER A 3 2.59 -14.14 -37.11
CA SER A 3 3.10 -13.55 -35.87
C SER A 3 2.70 -12.07 -35.80
N LEU A 4 1.92 -11.68 -34.79
CA LEU A 4 1.72 -10.29 -34.41
C LEU A 4 2.78 -9.93 -33.36
N GLY A 5 3.73 -9.09 -33.75
CA GLY A 5 4.80 -8.61 -32.88
C GLY A 5 4.25 -7.73 -31.77
N SER A 6 4.44 -8.15 -30.52
CA SER A 6 4.25 -7.31 -29.34
C SER A 6 5.32 -6.22 -29.35
N ALA A 7 4.88 -4.98 -29.52
CA ALA A 7 5.75 -3.84 -29.44
C ALA A 7 6.02 -3.52 -27.95
N ASN A 8 7.27 -3.75 -27.54
CA ASN A 8 7.80 -3.42 -26.21
C ASN A 8 7.83 -1.91 -26.00
N TRP A 9 6.99 -1.39 -25.10
CA TRP A 9 7.11 -0.01 -24.63
C TRP A 9 7.78 0.03 -23.25
N ARG A 10 9.00 0.57 -23.23
CA ARG A 10 9.72 0.96 -22.03
C ARG A 10 9.10 2.25 -21.48
N VAL A 11 8.60 2.24 -20.24
CA VAL A 11 8.46 3.47 -19.46
C VAL A 11 9.81 3.72 -18.79
N HIS A 12 10.52 4.75 -19.24
CA HIS A 12 11.84 5.09 -18.68
C HIS A 12 11.68 5.54 -17.21
N PRO A 13 12.62 5.22 -16.29
CA PRO A 13 12.53 5.56 -14.86
C PRO A 13 12.51 7.07 -14.52
N MET A 14 12.49 7.95 -15.52
CA MET A 14 12.53 9.40 -15.34
C MET A 14 11.14 10.04 -15.19
N GLN A 15 10.04 9.35 -15.52
CA GLN A 15 8.69 9.84 -15.22
C GLN A 15 8.27 9.63 -13.75
N GLU A 16 9.16 9.11 -12.90
CA GLU A 16 8.94 8.94 -11.46
C GLU A 16 9.25 10.21 -10.62
N MET A 17 9.68 11.31 -11.24
CA MET A 17 9.91 12.59 -10.58
C MET A 17 8.90 13.64 -11.08
N GLU A 18 7.76 13.75 -10.39
CA GLU A 18 7.09 15.02 -10.03
C GLU A 18 5.83 14.67 -9.17
N PRO A 19 5.56 15.37 -8.06
CA PRO A 19 4.39 15.12 -7.24
C PRO A 19 3.18 15.89 -7.81
N SER A 20 2.29 15.21 -8.52
CA SER A 20 0.97 15.75 -8.85
C SER A 20 -0.10 15.19 -7.91
N GLY A 21 -0.63 16.05 -7.04
CA GLY A 21 -1.93 15.81 -6.39
C GLY A 21 -1.93 15.66 -4.87
N ALA A 22 -2.38 16.72 -4.20
CA ALA A 22 -3.02 16.78 -2.88
C ALA A 22 -2.57 15.77 -1.80
N SER A 23 -1.66 16.21 -0.93
CA SER A 23 -1.44 15.62 0.39
C SER A 23 -2.74 15.59 1.20
N ALA A 24 -3.35 14.42 1.34
CA ALA A 24 -4.27 14.15 2.44
C ALA A 24 -3.43 13.91 3.70
N ALA A 25 -3.23 14.97 4.49
CA ALA A 25 -2.62 14.85 5.80
C ALA A 25 -3.48 13.95 6.70
N ILE A 26 -2.98 12.75 7.01
CA ILE A 26 -3.54 11.92 8.08
C ILE A 26 -3.19 12.61 9.39
N SER A 27 -4.15 13.38 9.89
CA SER A 27 -4.07 14.06 11.19
C SER A 27 -4.25 12.99 12.28
N THR A 28 -3.19 12.71 13.03
CA THR A 28 -3.30 12.01 14.31
C THR A 28 -4.00 12.94 15.30
N SER A 29 -5.25 12.65 15.67
CA SER A 29 -5.96 13.42 16.68
C SER A 29 -5.44 13.03 18.08
N SER A 30 -4.86 14.01 18.77
CA SER A 30 -4.72 13.99 20.23
C SER A 30 -5.76 14.94 20.80
N TYR A 31 -6.63 14.43 21.66
CA TYR A 31 -7.67 15.18 22.36
C TYR A 31 -7.06 16.13 23.42
N GLY A 32 -7.51 17.37 23.45
CA GLY A 32 -7.23 18.34 24.52
C GLY A 32 -7.71 19.74 24.11
N GLY A 33 -8.89 20.14 24.60
CA GLY A 33 -9.57 21.37 24.19
C GLY A 33 -9.07 22.67 24.83
N ILE A 34 -9.51 23.80 24.27
CA ILE A 34 -10.27 24.91 24.91
C ILE A 34 -10.70 25.88 23.78
N HIS A 35 -11.85 26.49 23.99
CA HIS A 35 -12.73 27.24 23.08
C HIS A 35 -12.38 28.74 22.96
N MET A 36 -12.58 29.36 21.78
CA MET A 36 -13.31 30.63 21.49
C MET A 36 -12.98 31.20 20.09
N PRO A 37 -13.83 32.07 19.47
CA PRO A 37 -14.13 32.04 18.04
C PRO A 37 -13.74 33.33 17.28
N GLY A 38 -13.78 33.26 15.94
CA GLY A 38 -14.13 34.43 15.14
C GLY A 38 -13.45 34.56 13.77
N ILE A 39 -14.28 34.96 12.80
CA ILE A 39 -14.00 35.63 11.52
C ILE A 39 -13.94 34.71 10.29
N MET A 40 -15.08 34.67 9.62
CA MET A 40 -15.23 34.32 8.22
C MET A 40 -14.39 35.25 7.36
N ASN A 41 -13.56 34.71 6.47
CA ASN A 41 -13.12 35.43 5.29
C ASN A 41 -13.11 34.52 4.07
N ARG A 42 -13.84 34.98 3.06
CA ARG A 42 -14.00 34.38 1.73
C ARG A 42 -12.72 34.65 0.94
N ALA A 43 -11.93 33.62 0.64
CA ALA A 43 -10.71 33.76 -0.17
C ALA A 43 -10.92 33.24 -1.61
N SER A 44 -10.75 34.15 -2.54
CA SER A 44 -10.75 34.02 -3.99
C SER A 44 -9.61 33.12 -4.47
N LYS A 45 -9.86 32.28 -5.49
CA LYS A 45 -8.83 31.50 -6.19
C LYS A 45 -7.82 32.45 -6.86
N SER A 46 -6.57 32.44 -6.42
CA SER A 46 -5.45 33.04 -7.16
C SER A 46 -4.74 31.96 -7.99
N LYS A 47 -4.48 32.29 -9.27
CA LYS A 47 -3.61 31.52 -10.16
C LYS A 47 -2.16 31.77 -9.76
N THR A 48 -1.38 30.73 -9.55
CA THR A 48 0.07 30.83 -9.37
C THR A 48 0.71 30.90 -10.75
N GLU A 49 1.18 32.09 -11.13
CA GLU A 49 2.01 32.30 -12.32
C GLU A 49 3.43 31.82 -12.03
N THR A 50 3.88 30.79 -12.75
CA THR A 50 5.30 30.38 -12.77
C THR A 50 6.09 31.42 -13.55
N SER A 51 7.00 32.11 -12.85
CA SER A 51 8.04 32.99 -13.41
C SER A 51 8.78 32.31 -14.56
N SER A 52 8.46 32.74 -15.80
CA SER A 52 9.17 32.31 -17.02
C SER A 52 10.57 32.93 -17.00
N SER A 53 11.62 32.10 -16.87
CA SER A 53 13.00 32.60 -16.91
C SER A 53 13.27 33.33 -18.23
N MET A 54 14.11 34.38 -18.21
CA MET A 54 14.54 35.15 -19.38
C MET A 54 15.10 34.27 -20.51
N GLU A 55 15.67 33.12 -20.16
CA GLU A 55 16.24 32.16 -21.10
C GLU A 55 15.14 31.44 -21.90
N THR A 56 14.04 31.05 -21.24
CA THR A 56 12.83 30.53 -21.91
C THR A 56 12.20 31.56 -22.87
N ALA A 57 12.21 32.84 -22.52
CA ALA A 57 11.72 33.91 -23.40
C ALA A 57 12.63 34.13 -24.63
N TYR A 58 13.95 34.06 -24.44
CA TYR A 58 14.94 34.17 -25.52
C TYR A 58 14.84 33.02 -26.54
N TRP A 59 14.78 31.77 -26.07
CA TRP A 59 14.70 30.60 -26.94
C TRP A 59 13.33 30.46 -27.63
N SER A 60 12.24 30.90 -26.99
CA SER A 60 10.90 30.89 -27.58
C SER A 60 10.71 31.95 -28.66
N GLY A 61 11.29 33.15 -28.50
CA GLY A 61 11.28 34.20 -29.52
C GLY A 61 12.04 33.79 -30.79
N ARG A 62 13.19 33.12 -30.63
CA ARG A 62 14.05 32.68 -31.75
C ARG A 62 13.41 31.56 -32.58
N ARG A 63 12.61 30.67 -31.97
CA ARG A 63 11.86 29.61 -32.67
C ARG A 63 10.72 30.16 -33.54
N LYS A 64 10.02 31.21 -33.08
CA LYS A 64 8.96 31.87 -33.87
C LYS A 64 9.50 32.56 -35.13
N GLN A 65 10.70 33.14 -35.07
CA GLN A 65 11.37 33.74 -36.24
C GLN A 65 11.77 32.70 -37.31
N LEU A 66 11.90 31.42 -36.94
CA LEU A 66 12.26 30.33 -37.86
C LEU A 66 11.04 29.57 -38.43
N GLY A 67 9.82 30.04 -38.19
CA GLY A 67 8.60 29.43 -38.76
C GLY A 67 8.28 28.02 -38.23
N LEU A 68 8.95 27.57 -37.17
CA LEU A 68 8.67 26.30 -36.49
C LEU A 68 7.51 26.53 -35.51
N SER A 69 6.29 26.41 -36.00
CA SER A 69 5.09 26.31 -35.17
C SER A 69 5.24 25.12 -34.20
N ARG A 70 4.86 25.30 -32.93
CA ARG A 70 4.62 24.15 -32.04
C ARG A 70 3.50 23.32 -32.68
N LEU A 71 3.82 22.11 -33.14
CA LEU A 71 2.80 21.08 -33.23
C LEU A 71 2.34 20.82 -31.78
N ASP A 72 1.04 20.78 -31.53
CA ASP A 72 0.42 20.50 -30.23
C ASP A 72 0.64 19.03 -29.78
N VAL A 73 1.86 18.51 -29.94
CA VAL A 73 2.25 17.13 -29.59
C VAL A 73 2.34 16.97 -28.07
N GLU A 74 2.62 18.04 -27.32
CA GLU A 74 2.82 17.99 -25.86
C GLU A 74 1.51 17.72 -25.10
N LYS A 75 0.34 18.08 -25.63
CA LYS A 75 -0.95 17.98 -24.89
C LYS A 75 -1.75 16.71 -25.20
N GLU A 76 -1.67 16.21 -26.43
CA GLU A 76 -2.30 14.94 -26.84
C GLU A 76 -1.49 13.72 -26.34
N SER A 77 -0.16 13.84 -26.22
CA SER A 77 0.69 12.76 -25.68
C SER A 77 0.48 12.55 -24.19
N GLU A 78 0.44 13.62 -23.38
CA GLU A 78 0.23 13.55 -21.94
C GLU A 78 -1.15 12.99 -21.56
N THR A 79 -2.23 13.36 -22.27
CA THR A 79 -3.56 12.80 -22.02
C THR A 79 -3.61 11.31 -22.36
N THR A 80 -3.00 10.92 -23.48
CA THR A 80 -2.97 9.52 -23.92
C THR A 80 -2.10 8.65 -23.00
N GLU A 81 -1.00 9.18 -22.47
CA GLU A 81 -0.15 8.48 -21.50
C GLU A 81 -0.84 8.29 -20.15
N ASN A 82 -1.54 9.31 -19.65
CA ASN A 82 -2.31 9.21 -18.42
C ASN A 82 -3.47 8.20 -18.55
N GLU A 83 -4.21 8.22 -19.67
CA GLU A 83 -5.28 7.25 -19.93
C GLU A 83 -4.78 5.80 -19.97
N LYS A 84 -3.60 5.57 -20.58
CA LYS A 84 -2.96 4.25 -20.60
C LYS A 84 -2.53 3.79 -19.22
N TYR A 85 -1.99 4.69 -18.40
CA TYR A 85 -1.60 4.39 -17.03
C TYR A 85 -2.81 4.06 -16.15
N ASP A 86 -3.90 4.83 -16.29
CA ASP A 86 -5.15 4.57 -15.57
C ASP A 86 -5.76 3.21 -15.97
N GLN A 87 -5.72 2.89 -17.26
CA GLN A 87 -6.15 1.58 -17.75
C GLN A 87 -5.28 0.45 -17.18
N PHE A 88 -3.96 0.64 -17.13
CA PHE A 88 -3.04 -0.32 -16.51
C PHE A 88 -3.35 -0.56 -15.02
N LEU A 89 -3.60 0.51 -14.25
CA LEU A 89 -3.97 0.39 -12.84
C LEU A 89 -5.30 -0.35 -12.66
N LYS A 90 -6.26 -0.10 -13.54
CA LYS A 90 -7.56 -0.78 -13.54
C LYS A 90 -7.40 -2.27 -13.83
N ASP A 91 -6.62 -2.62 -14.85
CA ASP A 91 -6.34 -4.01 -15.20
C ASP A 91 -5.64 -4.75 -14.06
N MET A 92 -4.70 -4.08 -13.38
CA MET A 92 -4.05 -4.59 -12.18
C MET A 92 -5.05 -4.84 -11.05
N SER A 93 -5.96 -3.89 -10.77
CA SER A 93 -6.98 -4.06 -9.72
C SER A 93 -7.89 -5.26 -10.01
N VAL A 94 -8.37 -5.36 -11.25
CA VAL A 94 -9.25 -6.46 -11.69
C VAL A 94 -8.53 -7.80 -11.56
N TYR A 95 -7.24 -7.85 -11.94
CA TYR A 95 -6.45 -9.06 -11.80
C TYR A 95 -6.28 -9.44 -10.32
N VAL A 96 -5.97 -8.49 -9.44
CA VAL A 96 -5.80 -8.75 -8.00
C VAL A 96 -7.11 -9.24 -7.38
N GLU A 97 -8.22 -8.57 -7.66
CA GLU A 97 -9.54 -8.92 -7.11
C GLU A 97 -9.99 -10.33 -7.49
N ARG A 98 -9.59 -10.79 -8.68
CA ARG A 98 -9.94 -12.10 -9.22
C ARG A 98 -9.04 -13.23 -8.72
N ASN A 99 -7.75 -12.97 -8.49
CA ASN A 99 -6.77 -14.04 -8.26
C ASN A 99 -6.21 -14.10 -6.84
N PHE A 100 -6.30 -13.01 -6.06
CA PHE A 100 -5.69 -12.96 -4.73
C PHE A 100 -6.71 -12.67 -3.64
N HIS A 101 -6.48 -13.28 -2.48
CA HIS A 101 -7.38 -13.19 -1.35
C HIS A 101 -6.65 -12.71 -0.10
N GLN A 102 -7.42 -12.10 0.79
CA GLN A 102 -7.02 -11.84 2.16
C GLN A 102 -8.02 -12.45 3.12
N LYS A 103 -7.48 -13.11 4.14
CA LYS A 103 -8.25 -13.71 5.22
C LYS A 103 -8.48 -12.71 6.32
N GLU A 104 -9.74 -12.56 6.69
CA GLU A 104 -10.19 -11.60 7.69
C GLU A 104 -11.02 -12.30 8.76
N CYS A 105 -10.77 -11.96 10.03
CA CYS A 105 -11.58 -12.47 11.14
C CYS A 105 -12.94 -11.75 11.15
N ILE A 106 -14.02 -12.51 10.97
CA ILE A 106 -15.37 -11.97 10.81
C ILE A 106 -16.22 -12.01 12.08
N LYS A 107 -15.85 -12.84 13.06
CA LYS A 107 -16.49 -12.88 14.38
C LYS A 107 -15.51 -12.50 15.48
N PHE A 108 -15.96 -11.63 16.39
CA PHE A 108 -15.18 -11.26 17.56
C PHE A 108 -15.43 -12.27 18.68
N ILE A 109 -14.45 -13.15 18.91
CA ILE A 109 -14.45 -14.12 20.02
C ILE A 109 -13.23 -13.81 20.89
N PRO A 110 -13.41 -13.25 22.11
CA PRO A 110 -12.32 -12.97 23.02
C PRO A 110 -11.53 -14.23 23.39
N LYS A 111 -10.19 -14.14 23.42
CA LYS A 111 -9.38 -15.22 24.01
C LYS A 111 -9.74 -15.42 25.49
N PRO A 112 -9.76 -16.67 25.99
CA PRO A 112 -9.99 -16.92 27.40
C PRO A 112 -8.84 -16.37 28.26
N ASN A 113 -9.13 -16.10 29.54
CA ASN A 113 -8.14 -15.77 30.58
C ASN A 113 -7.27 -14.52 30.32
N GLN A 114 -7.82 -13.52 29.61
CA GLN A 114 -7.13 -12.25 29.39
C GLN A 114 -7.16 -11.37 30.64
N LYS A 115 -5.98 -10.91 31.08
CA LYS A 115 -5.84 -9.95 32.18
C LYS A 115 -5.86 -8.52 31.64
N VAL A 116 -7.06 -7.97 31.45
CA VAL A 116 -7.26 -6.59 30.96
C VAL A 116 -8.16 -5.80 31.91
N ARG A 117 -8.09 -4.46 31.84
CA ARG A 117 -8.80 -3.58 32.78
C ARG A 117 -10.24 -3.28 32.34
N SER A 118 -10.52 -3.37 31.04
CA SER A 118 -11.83 -3.06 30.47
C SER A 118 -12.15 -3.91 29.24
N ASN A 119 -13.43 -4.05 28.92
CA ASN A 119 -13.92 -4.85 27.80
C ASN A 119 -13.33 -4.42 26.45
N GLN A 120 -13.12 -3.13 26.23
CA GLN A 120 -12.52 -2.60 24.99
C GLN A 120 -11.07 -3.08 24.75
N GLN A 121 -10.39 -3.56 25.78
CA GLN A 121 -9.01 -4.08 25.69
C GLN A 121 -8.97 -5.59 25.41
N LEU A 122 -10.11 -6.28 25.46
CA LEU A 122 -10.18 -7.70 25.14
C LEU A 122 -9.79 -7.92 23.68
N LYS A 123 -8.85 -8.84 23.48
CA LYS A 123 -8.40 -9.26 22.15
C LYS A 123 -9.15 -10.49 21.69
N CYS A 124 -9.58 -10.47 20.44
CA CYS A 124 -10.10 -11.64 19.76
C CYS A 124 -9.00 -12.69 19.58
N HIS A 125 -9.37 -13.92 19.21
CA HIS A 125 -8.42 -14.94 18.76
C HIS A 125 -7.49 -14.46 17.64
N CYS A 126 -7.98 -13.58 16.74
CA CYS A 126 -7.17 -12.94 15.69
C CYS A 126 -6.16 -11.89 16.20
N GLY A 127 -6.23 -11.50 17.48
CA GLY A 127 -5.32 -10.54 18.11
C GLY A 127 -5.82 -9.08 18.13
N GLU A 128 -6.85 -8.76 17.34
CA GLU A 128 -7.46 -7.43 17.31
C GLU A 128 -8.41 -7.20 18.48
N VAL A 129 -8.53 -5.95 18.92
CA VAL A 129 -9.56 -5.51 19.86
C VAL A 129 -10.88 -5.27 19.14
N LEU A 130 -12.00 -5.23 19.87
CA LEU A 130 -13.33 -5.09 19.29
C LEU A 130 -13.46 -3.91 18.31
N SER A 131 -12.88 -2.75 18.66
CA SER A 131 -12.92 -1.53 17.84
C SER A 131 -12.08 -1.59 16.55
N LEU A 132 -11.08 -2.48 16.50
CA LEU A 132 -10.21 -2.69 15.33
C LEU A 132 -10.57 -3.96 14.56
N HIS A 133 -11.59 -4.68 15.01
CA HIS A 133 -12.09 -5.84 14.32
C HIS A 133 -12.70 -5.45 12.96
N VAL A 134 -12.65 -6.36 11.98
CA VAL A 134 -12.88 -6.07 10.56
C VAL A 134 -14.21 -5.35 10.31
N TRP A 135 -15.30 -5.82 10.90
CA TRP A 135 -16.62 -5.18 10.76
C TRP A 135 -16.66 -3.79 11.40
N ALA A 136 -15.98 -3.58 12.54
CA ALA A 136 -15.97 -2.29 13.23
C ALA A 136 -15.23 -1.22 12.41
N ARG A 137 -14.31 -1.65 11.53
CA ARG A 137 -13.59 -0.78 10.59
C ARG A 137 -14.37 -0.46 9.32
N SER A 138 -15.20 -1.38 8.82
CA SER A 138 -15.69 -1.38 7.43
C SER A 138 -17.11 -0.82 7.21
N MET A 139 -17.50 0.21 7.97
CA MET A 139 -18.85 0.81 8.02
C MET A 139 -19.83 0.11 8.96
N LYS A 140 -20.59 0.92 9.70
CA LYS A 140 -21.60 0.50 10.67
C LYS A 140 -22.86 0.04 9.92
N GLU A 141 -22.87 -1.18 9.42
CA GLU A 141 -24.14 -1.79 9.00
C GLU A 141 -25.10 -1.81 10.20
N PRO A 142 -26.37 -1.42 10.04
CA PRO A 142 -27.37 -1.57 11.09
C PRO A 142 -27.46 -3.04 11.53
N GLY A 143 -27.31 -3.31 12.83
CA GLY A 143 -27.28 -4.69 13.36
C GLY A 143 -25.96 -5.44 13.16
N GLY A 144 -24.89 -4.75 12.75
CA GLY A 144 -23.57 -5.37 12.59
C GLY A 144 -23.02 -5.98 13.88
N LEU A 145 -23.41 -5.47 15.04
CA LEU A 145 -22.94 -5.99 16.32
C LEU A 145 -23.44 -7.42 16.57
N GLU A 146 -24.74 -7.66 16.45
CA GLU A 146 -25.38 -8.97 16.64
C GLU A 146 -24.93 -10.02 15.62
N LYS A 147 -24.54 -9.58 14.42
CA LYS A 147 -24.04 -10.45 13.35
C LYS A 147 -22.59 -10.88 13.55
N HIS A 148 -21.77 -10.01 14.13
CA HIS A 148 -20.32 -10.19 14.21
C HIS A 148 -19.79 -10.44 15.62
N VAL A 149 -20.64 -10.36 16.63
CA VAL A 149 -20.33 -10.69 18.01
C VAL A 149 -21.35 -11.75 18.48
N PRO A 150 -20.90 -12.94 18.89
CA PRO A 150 -21.79 -13.95 19.48
C PRO A 150 -22.62 -13.39 20.63
N GLU A 151 -23.81 -13.94 20.83
CA GLU A 151 -24.79 -13.46 21.81
C GLU A 151 -24.20 -13.37 23.23
N GLU A 152 -23.34 -14.33 23.58
CA GLU A 152 -22.63 -14.42 24.85
C GLU A 152 -21.70 -13.24 25.13
N PHE A 153 -21.28 -12.51 24.09
CA PHE A 153 -20.35 -11.38 24.19
C PHE A 153 -20.98 -10.02 23.88
N LEU A 154 -22.28 -9.96 23.55
CA LEU A 154 -22.95 -8.69 23.21
C LEU A 154 -22.91 -7.69 24.36
N GLU A 155 -23.09 -8.13 25.60
CA GLU A 155 -23.03 -7.25 26.77
C GLU A 155 -21.63 -6.67 27.01
N LEU A 156 -20.57 -7.42 26.66
CA LEU A 156 -19.19 -6.93 26.71
C LEU A 156 -18.99 -5.81 25.67
N ALA A 157 -19.54 -6.01 24.47
CA ALA A 157 -19.43 -5.06 23.39
C ALA A 157 -20.24 -3.78 23.63
N ARG A 158 -21.43 -3.89 24.26
CA ARG A 158 -22.28 -2.74 24.62
C ARG A 158 -21.70 -1.91 25.77
N ASN A 159 -20.90 -2.52 26.64
CA ASN A 159 -20.28 -1.88 27.81
C ASN A 159 -18.74 -1.86 27.74
N PRO A 160 -18.13 -1.10 26.81
CA PRO A 160 -16.69 -1.16 26.54
C PRO A 160 -15.79 -0.69 27.70
N THR A 161 -16.29 0.19 28.57
CA THR A 161 -15.55 0.75 29.71
C THR A 161 -15.63 -0.12 30.95
N ALA A 162 -16.59 -1.04 31.04
CA ALA A 162 -16.76 -1.92 32.18
C ALA A 162 -15.58 -2.91 32.30
N PRO A 163 -15.23 -3.33 33.53
CA PRO A 163 -14.27 -4.40 33.72
C PRO A 163 -14.79 -5.71 33.12
N PRO A 164 -13.92 -6.56 32.56
CA PRO A 164 -14.33 -7.87 32.07
C PRO A 164 -14.93 -8.73 33.19
N PRO A 165 -15.90 -9.61 32.88
CA PRO A 165 -16.41 -10.56 33.85
C PRO A 165 -15.27 -11.48 34.32
N GLN A 166 -15.38 -11.96 35.57
CA GLN A 166 -14.37 -12.85 36.16
C GLN A 166 -14.21 -14.15 35.36
N VAL A 167 -15.30 -14.60 34.72
CA VAL A 167 -15.32 -15.73 33.80
C VAL A 167 -15.90 -15.24 32.47
N ILE A 168 -15.07 -15.26 31.43
CA ILE A 168 -15.50 -14.97 30.06
C ILE A 168 -16.14 -16.25 29.50
N PRO A 169 -17.34 -16.20 28.90
CA PRO A 169 -17.95 -17.35 28.23
C PRO A 169 -16.97 -18.02 27.27
N GLN A 170 -16.93 -19.35 27.28
CA GLN A 170 -16.07 -20.12 26.37
C GLN A 170 -16.86 -20.48 25.13
N VAL A 171 -16.74 -19.63 24.11
CA VAL A 171 -17.20 -19.95 22.76
C VAL A 171 -16.01 -20.48 21.98
N GLU A 172 -16.20 -21.61 21.28
CA GLU A 172 -15.15 -22.22 20.46
C GLU A 172 -14.89 -21.35 19.22
N TRP A 173 -13.68 -20.78 19.12
CA TRP A 173 -13.23 -20.08 17.92
C TRP A 173 -12.64 -21.08 16.93
N LYS A 174 -13.14 -21.08 15.69
CA LYS A 174 -12.67 -21.98 14.62
C LYS A 174 -12.22 -21.17 13.42
N ALA A 175 -11.00 -21.42 12.96
CA ALA A 175 -10.45 -20.75 11.79
C ALA A 175 -11.37 -20.93 10.56
N GLU A 176 -12.03 -22.08 10.44
CA GLU A 176 -12.89 -22.44 9.31
C GLU A 176 -14.22 -21.67 9.30
N CYS A 177 -14.70 -21.23 10.47
CA CYS A 177 -16.01 -20.59 10.62
C CYS A 177 -15.94 -19.09 10.93
N ASP A 178 -14.82 -18.63 11.49
CA ASP A 178 -14.66 -17.26 12.00
C ASP A 178 -13.64 -16.45 11.18
N ILE A 179 -12.94 -17.08 10.24
CA ILE A 179 -12.13 -16.41 9.22
C ILE A 179 -12.81 -16.59 7.87
N SER A 180 -12.96 -15.49 7.12
CA SER A 180 -13.51 -15.51 5.78
C SER A 180 -12.49 -14.96 4.78
N PRO A 181 -12.21 -15.68 3.68
CA PRO A 181 -11.43 -15.13 2.57
C PRO A 181 -12.28 -14.09 1.83
N LYS A 182 -11.64 -12.97 1.48
CA LYS A 182 -12.20 -11.93 0.60
C LYS A 182 -11.17 -11.59 -0.46
N SER A 183 -11.61 -11.05 -1.59
CA SER A 183 -10.69 -10.48 -2.58
C SER A 183 -9.72 -9.49 -1.92
N SER A 184 -8.44 -9.60 -2.28
CA SER A 184 -7.40 -8.75 -1.71
C SER A 184 -7.60 -7.30 -2.15
N TRP A 185 -7.65 -6.40 -1.19
CA TRP A 185 -7.65 -4.95 -1.42
C TRP A 185 -6.37 -4.30 -0.89
N THR A 186 -5.44 -5.11 -0.38
CA THR A 186 -4.21 -4.66 0.27
C THR A 186 -3.02 -4.84 -0.67
N TYR A 187 -2.89 -3.92 -1.62
CA TYR A 187 -1.76 -3.85 -2.56
C TYR A 187 -1.44 -2.39 -2.88
N GLY A 188 -0.24 -2.12 -3.38
CA GLY A 188 0.15 -0.77 -3.78
C GLY A 188 1.64 -0.49 -3.67
N LYS A 189 1.98 0.77 -3.41
CA LYS A 189 3.35 1.26 -3.21
C LYS A 189 3.48 1.89 -1.83
N VAL A 190 4.52 1.54 -1.09
CA VAL A 190 4.90 2.18 0.18
C VAL A 190 6.13 3.03 -0.06
N ASN A 191 6.06 4.29 0.33
CA ASN A 191 7.21 5.20 0.36
C ASN A 191 7.72 5.31 1.79
N PHE A 192 9.03 5.09 1.97
CA PHE A 192 9.67 5.25 3.26
C PHE A 192 10.31 6.63 3.34
N ASN A 193 9.86 7.43 4.30
CA ASN A 193 10.48 8.72 4.59
C ASN A 193 11.76 8.49 5.39
N VAL A 194 12.89 8.28 4.71
CA VAL A 194 14.19 8.06 5.34
C VAL A 194 15.07 9.29 5.12
N GLU A 195 15.53 9.91 6.22
CA GLU A 195 16.42 11.09 6.21
C GLU A 195 17.85 10.76 5.73
N THR A 196 18.28 9.51 5.87
CA THR A 196 19.61 9.04 5.47
C THR A 196 19.59 8.43 4.06
N SER A 197 20.54 8.85 3.21
CA SER A 197 20.68 8.44 1.81
C SER A 197 20.65 6.91 1.62
N GLY A 198 19.54 6.38 1.12
CA GLY A 198 19.41 4.95 0.80
C GLY A 198 17.99 4.42 0.59
N GLY A 199 16.95 5.15 1.03
CA GLY A 199 15.56 4.68 1.04
C GLY A 199 14.59 5.35 0.06
N LYS A 200 15.05 5.93 -1.06
CA LYS A 200 14.21 6.79 -1.91
C LYS A 200 13.29 6.08 -2.91
N LYS A 201 13.40 4.75 -3.08
CA LYS A 201 12.58 4.03 -4.05
C LYS A 201 11.28 3.52 -3.42
N PRO A 202 10.11 3.74 -4.05
CA PRO A 202 8.85 3.13 -3.61
C PRO A 202 8.96 1.60 -3.60
N ALA A 203 8.53 0.96 -2.52
CA ALA A 203 8.40 -0.49 -2.45
C ALA A 203 6.99 -0.91 -2.89
N LYS A 204 6.87 -1.75 -3.92
CA LYS A 204 5.59 -2.37 -4.30
C LYS A 204 5.25 -3.49 -3.31
N TYR A 205 3.98 -3.66 -2.97
CA TYR A 205 3.51 -4.73 -2.10
C TYR A 205 2.16 -5.30 -2.57
N LEU A 206 1.92 -6.57 -2.25
CA LEU A 206 0.68 -7.30 -2.47
C LEU A 206 0.50 -8.28 -1.30
N ARG A 207 -0.68 -8.29 -0.68
CA ARG A 207 -1.05 -9.27 0.35
C ARG A 207 -1.66 -10.50 -0.32
N LEU A 208 -1.16 -11.67 0.06
CA LEU A 208 -1.58 -12.99 -0.42
C LEU A 208 -2.19 -13.84 0.70
N SER A 209 -3.04 -14.79 0.33
CA SER A 209 -3.48 -15.90 1.17
C SER A 209 -2.65 -17.16 0.89
N ASN A 210 -2.67 -18.11 1.82
CA ASN A 210 -1.96 -19.38 1.66
C ASN A 210 -2.62 -20.35 0.65
N GLU A 211 -3.83 -20.04 0.17
CA GLU A 211 -4.53 -20.77 -0.89
C GLU A 211 -4.38 -20.12 -2.26
N ASP A 212 -3.79 -18.92 -2.35
CA ASP A 212 -3.62 -18.24 -3.64
C ASP A 212 -2.62 -19.00 -4.51
N SER A 213 -2.86 -19.00 -5.83
CA SER A 213 -2.01 -19.72 -6.78
C SER A 213 -0.63 -19.07 -6.90
N VAL A 214 0.41 -19.90 -6.83
CA VAL A 214 1.79 -19.48 -7.10
C VAL A 214 1.93 -19.01 -8.55
N ASP A 215 1.25 -19.66 -9.49
CA ASP A 215 1.30 -19.29 -10.92
C ASP A 215 0.71 -17.90 -11.15
N SER A 216 -0.40 -17.58 -10.50
CA SER A 216 -0.98 -16.22 -10.55
C SER A 216 -0.06 -15.18 -9.92
N CYS A 217 0.68 -15.54 -8.87
CA CYS A 217 1.69 -14.66 -8.27
C CYS A 217 2.84 -14.38 -9.25
N LEU A 218 3.35 -15.41 -9.94
CA LEU A 218 4.39 -15.26 -10.95
C LEU A 218 3.92 -14.41 -12.14
N GLU A 219 2.74 -14.70 -12.69
CA GLU A 219 2.13 -13.93 -13.78
C GLU A 219 1.93 -12.46 -13.37
N PHE A 220 1.51 -12.21 -12.12
CA PHE A 220 1.34 -10.86 -11.60
C PHE A 220 2.68 -10.11 -11.52
N MET A 221 3.73 -10.76 -11.01
CA MET A 221 5.05 -10.15 -10.91
C MET A 221 5.65 -9.86 -12.29
N GLU A 222 5.46 -10.76 -13.26
CA GLU A 222 5.88 -10.56 -14.64
C GLU A 222 5.12 -9.40 -15.29
N THR A 223 3.78 -9.42 -15.23
CA THR A 223 2.92 -8.50 -15.98
C THR A 223 2.85 -7.10 -15.39
N PHE A 224 2.69 -6.98 -14.06
CA PHE A 224 2.43 -5.68 -13.41
C PHE A 224 3.63 -5.13 -12.64
N TRP A 225 4.53 -6.00 -12.18
CA TRP A 225 5.76 -5.56 -11.54
C TRP A 225 6.94 -5.46 -12.49
N HIS A 226 6.84 -6.06 -13.68
CA HIS A 226 7.87 -6.06 -14.71
C HIS A 226 9.20 -6.63 -14.18
N ILE A 227 9.14 -7.67 -13.32
CA ILE A 227 10.35 -8.26 -12.72
C ILE A 227 11.23 -8.98 -13.75
N MET A 228 10.65 -9.35 -14.89
CA MET A 228 11.32 -10.04 -15.99
C MET A 228 11.84 -9.06 -17.05
N ASP A 229 11.62 -7.75 -16.85
CA ASP A 229 12.04 -6.73 -17.80
C ASP A 229 13.40 -6.12 -17.39
N PRO A 230 14.31 -5.88 -18.35
CA PRO A 230 14.22 -6.27 -19.77
C PRO A 230 14.53 -7.76 -20.03
N TYR A 231 15.08 -8.46 -19.04
CA TYR A 231 15.41 -9.88 -19.11
C TYR A 231 15.07 -10.58 -17.78
N PRO A 232 14.77 -11.90 -17.83
CA PRO A 232 14.57 -12.70 -16.62
C PRO A 232 15.78 -12.61 -15.67
N PRO A 233 15.57 -12.69 -14.35
CA PRO A 233 16.68 -12.90 -13.43
C PRO A 233 17.32 -14.27 -13.70
N ASN A 234 18.63 -14.28 -13.98
CA ASN A 234 19.39 -15.50 -14.25
C ASN A 234 19.77 -16.27 -12.98
N LEU A 235 19.70 -15.60 -11.82
CA LEU A 235 20.07 -16.14 -10.52
C LEU A 235 19.04 -15.75 -9.46
N VAL A 236 18.64 -16.72 -8.64
CA VAL A 236 17.77 -16.50 -7.48
C VAL A 236 18.56 -16.82 -6.22
N ILE A 237 18.76 -15.82 -5.37
CA ILE A 237 19.46 -15.96 -4.09
C ILE A 237 18.44 -15.91 -2.96
N SER A 238 18.38 -16.96 -2.13
CA SER A 238 17.59 -16.98 -0.91
C SER A 238 18.51 -16.87 0.31
N VAL A 239 18.34 -15.80 1.09
CA VAL A 239 19.06 -15.60 2.36
C VAL A 239 18.08 -15.81 3.50
N VAL A 240 18.34 -16.81 4.34
CA VAL A 240 17.50 -17.16 5.49
C VAL A 240 18.24 -16.82 6.78
N GLY A 241 17.54 -16.20 7.73
CA GLY A 241 18.11 -15.80 9.03
C GLY A 241 17.10 -15.92 10.17
N GLY A 242 17.54 -15.66 11.40
CA GLY A 242 16.68 -15.64 12.58
C GLY A 242 16.00 -14.29 12.79
N ALA A 243 14.87 -14.28 13.51
CA ALA A 243 14.19 -13.03 13.89
C ALA A 243 14.91 -12.22 15.00
N LYS A 244 15.93 -12.82 15.63
CA LYS A 244 16.72 -12.18 16.68
C LYS A 244 17.93 -11.48 16.07
N ASN A 245 18.29 -10.34 16.65
CA ASN A 245 19.49 -9.60 16.26
C ASN A 245 20.73 -10.49 16.44
N PHE A 246 21.48 -10.64 15.36
CA PHE A 246 22.77 -11.31 15.32
C PHE A 246 23.82 -10.30 14.89
N LYS A 247 24.99 -10.30 15.54
CA LYS A 247 26.10 -9.40 15.23
C LYS A 247 27.21 -10.21 14.59
N LEU A 248 27.58 -9.83 13.38
CA LEU A 248 28.79 -10.30 12.71
C LEU A 248 29.97 -9.39 13.11
N ASP A 249 31.15 -9.99 13.21
CA ASP A 249 32.39 -9.21 13.31
C ASP A 249 32.61 -8.37 12.06
N GLY A 250 33.30 -7.23 12.20
CA GLY A 250 33.43 -6.22 11.15
C GLY A 250 33.95 -6.76 9.81
N GLU A 251 35.02 -7.57 9.85
CA GLU A 251 35.63 -8.15 8.64
C GLU A 251 34.70 -9.15 7.94
N MET A 252 34.00 -10.00 8.71
CA MET A 252 33.04 -10.97 8.17
C MET A 252 31.83 -10.27 7.58
N ARG A 253 31.31 -9.23 8.25
CA ARG A 253 30.21 -8.39 7.75
C ARG A 253 30.61 -7.76 6.42
N ASP A 254 31.78 -7.13 6.35
CA ASP A 254 32.20 -6.40 5.16
C ASP A 254 32.48 -7.34 3.99
N THR A 255 33.11 -8.49 4.24
CA THR A 255 33.33 -9.55 3.24
C THR A 255 31.99 -10.09 2.72
N PHE A 256 31.05 -10.38 3.62
CA PHE A 256 29.72 -10.88 3.25
C PHE A 256 28.92 -9.84 2.44
N SER A 257 28.85 -8.60 2.91
CA SER A 257 28.12 -7.51 2.22
C SER A 257 28.71 -7.22 0.85
N ASN A 258 30.03 -7.13 0.73
CA ASN A 258 30.69 -6.91 -0.57
C ASN A 258 30.50 -8.10 -1.51
N GLY A 259 30.52 -9.33 -0.98
CA GLY A 259 30.24 -10.54 -1.75
C GLY A 259 28.83 -10.50 -2.36
N LEU A 260 27.80 -10.21 -1.54
CA LEU A 260 26.42 -10.12 -2.00
C LEU A 260 26.21 -9.02 -3.06
N ILE A 261 26.79 -7.83 -2.86
CA ILE A 261 26.66 -6.74 -3.83
C ILE A 261 27.31 -7.12 -5.16
N LYS A 262 28.52 -7.70 -5.13
CA LYS A 262 29.22 -8.11 -6.35
C LYS A 262 28.42 -9.12 -7.15
N VAL A 263 27.88 -10.16 -6.52
CA VAL A 263 27.07 -11.18 -7.21
C VAL A 263 25.85 -10.55 -7.88
N ASN A 264 25.16 -9.63 -7.20
CA ASN A 264 23.98 -8.96 -7.75
C ASN A 264 24.28 -7.96 -8.89
N CYS A 265 25.51 -7.46 -8.99
CA CYS A 265 25.92 -6.53 -10.04
C CYS A 265 26.53 -7.22 -11.27
N ILE A 266 26.92 -8.49 -11.18
CA ILE A 266 27.56 -9.23 -12.28
C ILE A 266 26.56 -9.55 -13.42
N ASP A 267 25.28 -9.66 -13.13
CA ASP A 267 24.22 -9.93 -14.13
C ASP A 267 23.80 -8.69 -14.96
N LEU A 268 24.51 -7.56 -14.86
CA LEU A 268 24.24 -6.32 -15.63
C LEU A 268 25.21 -6.08 -16.80
N GLN A 269 26.05 -7.06 -17.17
CA GLN A 269 26.96 -6.99 -18.34
C GLN A 269 26.55 -7.96 -19.44
#